data_AF-A0AAN6K6T6-F1
#
_entry.id   AF-A0AAN6K6T6-F1
#
_cell.length_a   1.000
_cell.length_b   1.000
_cell.length_c   1.000
_cell.angle_alpha   90.00
_cell.angle_beta   90.00
_cell.angle_gamma   90.00
#
_symmetry.space_group_name_H-M   'P 1'
#
loop_
_entity.id
_entity.type
_entity.pdbx_description
1 polymer ?
#
loop_
_entity_poly.entity_id
_entity_poly.type
_entity_poly.pdbx_seq_one_letter_code
_entity_poly.pdbx_strand_id
1 'polypeptide(L)'
;MNIAQALGLFLSLYRSTEGEGSTVVFPGSDLAWNALHTDTSQDILARFHIYASMMPEATSGRAFNVVDGPATTWREVWPELCAYFGLRGVGPTASGEISSAQVWMEGHRADWAKWTSANKLKEGALEGTSWKFMQDVIGIPFRRDYDASASRSIGFEEMRAHAQGYYLAFDEMRRAKIIP
;
A
#
# COMPACT_ATOMS: atom_id res chain seq x y z
N MET A 1 7.72 0.85 0.64
CA MET A 1 6.48 0.07 0.49
C MET A 1 6.17 -0.09 -0.99
N ASN A 2 6.36 -1.28 -1.55
CA ASN A 2 6.28 -1.51 -3.00
C ASN A 2 4.83 -1.65 -3.53
N ILE A 3 3.87 -2.00 -2.68
CA ILE A 3 2.45 -2.13 -3.08
C ILE A 3 1.73 -0.78 -3.26
N ALA A 4 2.27 0.31 -2.69
CA ALA A 4 1.59 1.61 -2.65
C ALA A 4 1.22 2.11 -4.06
N GLN A 5 2.12 2.00 -5.05
CA GLN A 5 1.81 2.44 -6.42
C GLN A 5 0.59 1.70 -6.99
N ALA A 6 0.52 0.39 -6.83
CA ALA A 6 -0.59 -0.40 -7.35
C ALA A 6 -1.92 -0.04 -6.69
N LEU A 7 -1.91 0.13 -5.36
CA LEU A 7 -3.10 0.58 -4.62
C LEU A 7 -3.57 1.97 -5.05
N GLY A 8 -2.63 2.92 -5.18
CA GLY A 8 -3.01 4.27 -5.57
C GLY A 8 -3.56 4.34 -6.99
N LEU A 9 -2.98 3.59 -7.93
CA LEU A 9 -3.51 3.47 -9.29
C LEU A 9 -4.90 2.80 -9.31
N PHE A 10 -5.07 1.69 -8.59
CA PHE A 10 -6.34 0.98 -8.46
C PHE A 10 -7.43 1.89 -7.90
N LEU A 11 -7.20 2.52 -6.75
CA LEU A 11 -8.20 3.39 -6.10
C LEU A 11 -8.49 4.66 -6.91
N SER A 12 -7.49 5.22 -7.61
CA SER A 12 -7.69 6.38 -8.48
C SER A 12 -8.54 6.03 -9.70
N LEU A 13 -8.27 4.90 -10.35
CA LEU A 13 -9.05 4.43 -11.48
C LEU A 13 -10.47 4.07 -11.02
N TYR A 14 -10.61 3.35 -9.91
CA TYR A 14 -11.90 2.98 -9.31
C TYR A 14 -12.77 4.21 -9.03
N ARG A 15 -12.22 5.26 -8.43
CA ARG A 15 -12.94 6.54 -8.25
C ARG A 15 -13.38 7.14 -9.58
N SER A 16 -12.55 7.06 -10.61
CA SER A 16 -12.87 7.61 -11.93
C SER A 16 -13.94 6.82 -12.67
N THR A 17 -14.05 5.51 -12.46
CA THR A 17 -15.00 4.64 -13.14
C THR A 17 -16.32 4.53 -12.38
N GLU A 18 -16.25 4.33 -11.06
CA GLU A 18 -17.42 4.10 -10.20
C GLU A 18 -17.95 5.38 -9.55
N GLY A 19 -17.18 6.47 -9.57
CA GLY A 19 -17.56 7.75 -8.99
C GLY A 19 -17.07 7.99 -7.55
N GLU A 20 -17.15 9.25 -7.13
CA GLU A 20 -16.82 9.67 -5.77
C GLU A 20 -17.85 9.17 -4.75
N GLY A 21 -17.40 8.77 -3.57
CA GLY A 21 -18.24 8.17 -2.53
C GLY A 21 -18.58 6.69 -2.75
N SER A 22 -18.16 6.11 -3.87
CA SER A 22 -18.41 4.71 -4.18
C SER A 22 -17.72 3.75 -3.21
N THR A 23 -18.33 2.58 -3.02
CA THR A 23 -17.89 1.60 -2.03
C THR A 23 -16.90 0.62 -2.65
N VAL A 24 -15.74 0.47 -2.00
CA VAL A 24 -14.71 -0.49 -2.40
C VAL A 24 -14.64 -1.60 -1.38
N VAL A 25 -15.15 -2.77 -1.76
CA VAL A 25 -14.98 -4.00 -0.97
C VAL A 25 -13.51 -4.39 -0.98
N PHE A 26 -12.97 -4.77 0.17
CA PHE A 26 -11.59 -5.26 0.27
C PHE A 26 -11.38 -6.46 -0.68
N PRO A 27 -10.39 -6.40 -1.60
CA PRO A 27 -10.20 -7.38 -2.65
C PRO A 27 -9.38 -8.59 -2.17
N GLY A 28 -9.83 -9.20 -1.08
CA GLY A 28 -9.17 -10.34 -0.43
C GLY A 28 -10.11 -11.13 0.46
N SER A 29 -9.60 -12.21 1.06
CA SER A 29 -10.35 -13.05 1.98
C SER A 29 -10.51 -12.41 3.36
N ASP A 30 -11.45 -12.89 4.16
CA ASP A 30 -11.58 -12.47 5.57
C ASP A 30 -10.32 -12.82 6.40
N LEU A 31 -9.63 -13.92 6.05
CA LEU A 31 -8.34 -14.24 6.67
C LEU A 31 -7.29 -13.16 6.39
N ALA A 32 -7.19 -12.69 5.14
CA ALA A 32 -6.25 -11.63 4.77
C ALA A 32 -6.65 -10.27 5.38
N TRP A 33 -7.96 -9.98 5.43
CA TRP A 33 -8.52 -8.78 6.06
C TRP A 33 -8.07 -8.64 7.52
N ASN A 34 -8.03 -9.76 8.24
CA ASN A 34 -7.72 -9.84 9.66
C ASN A 34 -6.25 -10.21 9.97
N ALA A 35 -5.43 -10.47 8.95
CA ALA A 35 -4.05 -10.87 9.14
C ALA A 35 -3.18 -9.69 9.59
N LEU A 36 -2.53 -9.86 10.74
CA LEU A 36 -1.54 -8.91 11.25
C LEU A 36 -0.32 -8.83 10.33
N HIS A 37 0.10 -7.61 10.02
CA HIS A 37 1.30 -7.31 9.24
C HIS A 37 1.94 -6.01 9.71
N THR A 38 3.17 -5.78 9.28
CA THR A 38 3.86 -4.50 9.45
C THR A 38 4.20 -3.94 8.09
N ASP A 39 4.02 -2.63 7.95
CA ASP A 39 4.39 -1.90 6.74
C ASP A 39 5.76 -1.24 6.89
N THR A 40 6.41 -0.99 5.76
CA THR A 40 7.68 -0.27 5.69
C THR A 40 7.64 0.69 4.51
N SER A 41 7.44 1.97 4.79
CA SER A 41 7.57 3.09 3.86
C SER A 41 9.01 3.24 3.37
N GLN A 42 9.14 3.78 2.15
CA GLN A 42 10.43 3.89 1.47
C GLN A 42 11.41 4.81 2.21
N ASP A 43 10.90 5.83 2.87
CA ASP A 43 11.66 6.86 3.55
C ASP A 43 12.06 6.45 4.97
N ILE A 44 11.25 5.70 5.73
CA ILE A 44 11.76 5.04 6.96
C ILE A 44 12.88 4.07 6.62
N LEU A 45 12.72 3.28 5.55
CA LEU A 45 13.77 2.36 5.13
C LEU A 45 15.04 3.11 4.73
N ALA A 46 14.92 4.18 3.93
CA ALA A 46 16.06 5.00 3.54
C ALA A 46 16.75 5.66 4.74
N ARG A 47 15.98 6.18 5.70
CA ARG A 47 16.51 6.76 6.93
C ARG A 47 17.27 5.73 7.76
N PHE A 48 16.77 4.49 7.84
CA PHE A 48 17.51 3.43 8.53
C PHE A 48 18.82 3.08 7.81
N HIS A 49 18.86 3.07 6.48
CA HIS A 49 20.12 2.87 5.74
C HIS A 49 21.14 3.97 6.06
N ILE A 50 20.70 5.23 6.12
CA ILE A 50 21.56 6.35 6.52
C ILE A 50 22.02 6.16 7.96
N TYR A 51 21.09 5.86 8.88
CA TYR A 51 21.37 5.61 10.29
C TYR A 51 22.44 4.52 10.47
N ALA A 52 22.25 3.37 9.83
CA ALA A 52 23.17 2.25 9.92
C ALA A 52 24.55 2.59 9.35
N SER A 53 24.62 3.42 8.30
CA SER A 53 25.87 3.88 7.71
C SER A 53 26.63 4.85 8.61
N MET A 54 25.93 5.60 9.45
CA MET A 54 26.50 6.60 10.36
C MET A 54 26.86 6.02 11.74
N MET A 55 26.34 4.84 12.10
CA MET A 55 26.52 4.18 13.41
C MET A 55 27.08 2.75 13.28
N PRO A 56 28.21 2.54 12.56
CA PRO A 56 28.73 1.20 12.27
C PRO A 56 29.06 0.39 13.54
N GLU A 57 29.43 1.02 14.64
CA GLU A 57 29.67 0.37 15.94
C GLU A 57 28.41 -0.28 16.52
N ALA A 58 27.23 0.22 16.20
CA ALA A 58 25.95 -0.33 16.65
C ALA A 58 25.32 -1.30 15.63
N THR A 59 25.70 -1.20 14.35
CA THR A 59 24.98 -1.87 13.23
C THR A 59 25.80 -2.88 12.44
N SER A 60 27.13 -2.76 12.39
CA SER A 60 27.97 -3.63 11.55
C SER A 60 27.86 -5.10 11.96
N GLY A 61 27.76 -5.99 10.98
CA GLY A 61 27.62 -7.43 11.19
C GLY A 61 26.27 -7.88 11.75
N ARG A 62 25.26 -7.01 11.80
CA ARG A 62 23.91 -7.30 12.31
C ARG A 62 22.86 -7.13 11.22
N ALA A 63 21.73 -7.81 11.40
CA ALA A 63 20.52 -7.65 10.59
C ALA A 63 19.41 -7.02 11.44
N PHE A 64 18.58 -6.18 10.81
CA PHE A 64 17.52 -5.44 11.49
C PHE A 64 16.23 -5.47 10.66
N ASN A 65 15.11 -5.67 11.34
CA ASN A 65 13.81 -5.32 10.79
C ASN A 65 13.56 -3.82 10.97
N VAL A 66 12.95 -3.22 9.96
CA VAL A 66 12.61 -1.79 9.94
C VAL A 66 11.17 -1.69 9.47
N VAL A 67 10.32 -1.10 10.30
CA VAL A 67 8.87 -1.00 10.08
C VAL A 67 8.41 0.41 10.42
N ASP A 68 7.29 0.81 9.83
CA ASP A 68 6.71 2.13 10.01
C ASP A 68 6.18 2.34 11.43
N GLY A 69 5.59 1.32 12.02
CA GLY A 69 4.96 1.44 13.34
C GLY A 69 4.63 0.07 13.92
N PRO A 70 3.71 0.02 14.91
CA PRO A 70 3.14 -1.23 15.38
C PRO A 70 2.51 -2.04 14.23
N ALA A 71 2.36 -3.34 14.44
CA ALA A 71 1.61 -4.18 13.51
C ALA A 71 0.17 -3.68 13.36
N THR A 72 -0.39 -3.86 12.17
CA THR A 72 -1.71 -3.41 11.74
C THR A 72 -2.41 -4.52 10.95
N THR A 73 -3.65 -4.27 10.57
CA THR A 73 -4.46 -5.15 9.72
C THR A 73 -5.00 -4.39 8.52
N TRP A 74 -5.39 -5.10 7.46
CA TRP A 74 -6.11 -4.47 6.35
C TRP A 74 -7.45 -3.90 6.82
N ARG A 75 -8.04 -4.48 7.88
CA ARG A 75 -9.22 -3.94 8.55
C ARG A 75 -9.06 -2.48 9.00
N GLU A 76 -7.89 -2.13 9.51
CA GLU A 76 -7.58 -0.77 9.97
C GLU A 76 -7.17 0.11 8.79
N VAL A 77 -6.30 -0.39 7.92
CA VAL A 77 -5.68 0.39 6.84
C VAL A 77 -6.63 0.66 5.66
N TRP A 78 -7.44 -0.31 5.25
CA TRP A 78 -8.21 -0.20 4.00
C TRP A 78 -9.24 0.95 3.97
N PRO A 79 -10.03 1.19 5.03
CA PRO A 79 -10.94 2.34 5.07
C PRO A 79 -10.19 3.66 4.95
N GLU A 80 -9.03 3.77 5.62
CA GLU A 80 -8.15 4.94 5.58
C GLU A 80 -7.58 5.19 4.17
N LEU A 81 -7.17 4.14 3.46
CA LEU A 81 -6.70 4.28 2.07
C LEU A 81 -7.82 4.68 1.13
N CYS A 82 -9.00 4.06 1.22
CA CYS A 82 -10.14 4.40 0.36
C CYS A 82 -10.58 5.86 0.60
N ALA A 83 -10.65 6.30 1.86
CA ALA A 83 -11.03 7.65 2.22
C ALA A 83 -10.10 8.71 1.61
N TYR A 84 -8.81 8.42 1.51
CA TYR A 84 -7.84 9.31 0.85
C TYR A 84 -8.17 9.60 -0.62
N PHE A 85 -8.83 8.66 -1.30
CA PHE A 85 -9.31 8.81 -2.68
C PHE A 85 -10.78 9.25 -2.78
N GLY A 86 -11.42 9.63 -1.66
CA GLY A 86 -12.85 9.99 -1.64
C GLY A 86 -13.77 8.79 -1.85
N LEU A 87 -13.32 7.58 -1.47
CA LEU A 87 -14.05 6.33 -1.57
C LEU A 87 -14.39 5.77 -0.18
N ARG A 88 -15.34 4.84 -0.12
CA ARG A 88 -15.72 4.14 1.12
C ARG A 88 -15.20 2.71 1.12
N GLY A 89 -14.13 2.44 1.86
CA GLY A 89 -13.58 1.09 2.03
C GLY A 89 -14.40 0.26 3.01
N VAL A 90 -14.74 -0.98 2.64
CA VAL A 90 -15.44 -1.94 3.51
C VAL A 90 -14.76 -3.31 3.47
N GLY A 91 -14.97 -4.12 4.52
CA GLY A 91 -14.44 -5.48 4.57
C GLY A 91 -15.13 -6.45 3.58
N PRO A 92 -14.66 -7.71 3.50
CA PRO A 92 -15.25 -8.74 2.65
C PRO A 92 -16.75 -8.96 2.91
N THR A 93 -17.51 -9.35 1.89
CA THR A 93 -18.96 -9.59 1.99
C THR A 93 -19.25 -10.98 2.57
N ALA A 94 -20.40 -11.11 3.26
CA ALA A 94 -20.87 -12.38 3.81
C ALA A 94 -21.22 -13.43 2.74
N SER A 95 -21.39 -13.03 1.48
CA SER A 95 -21.63 -13.94 0.35
C SER A 95 -20.41 -14.83 0.04
N GLY A 96 -19.23 -14.51 0.58
CA GLY A 96 -18.00 -15.27 0.33
C GLY A 96 -17.41 -15.03 -1.07
N GLU A 97 -18.00 -14.14 -1.86
CA GLU A 97 -17.44 -13.73 -3.15
C GLU A 97 -16.21 -12.85 -2.92
N ILE A 98 -15.04 -13.41 -3.20
CA ILE A 98 -13.77 -12.68 -3.14
C ILE A 98 -13.70 -11.78 -4.37
N SER A 99 -13.75 -10.46 -4.16
CA SER A 99 -13.41 -9.51 -5.21
C SER A 99 -11.90 -9.55 -5.47
N SER A 100 -11.49 -9.58 -6.74
CA SER A 100 -10.08 -9.58 -7.14
C SER A 100 -9.76 -8.24 -7.78
N ALA A 101 -8.86 -7.49 -7.16
CA ALA A 101 -8.40 -6.22 -7.70
C ALA A 101 -7.55 -6.44 -8.96
N GLN A 102 -6.86 -7.57 -9.09
CA GLN A 102 -6.20 -7.93 -10.35
C GLN A 102 -7.21 -8.06 -11.49
N VAL A 103 -8.24 -8.89 -11.30
CA VAL A 103 -9.26 -9.13 -12.34
C VAL A 103 -10.00 -7.83 -12.68
N TRP A 104 -10.32 -7.03 -11.66
CA TRP A 104 -10.95 -5.72 -11.87
C TRP A 104 -10.06 -4.79 -12.70
N MET A 105 -8.78 -4.65 -12.36
CA MET A 105 -7.85 -3.81 -13.11
C MET A 105 -7.68 -4.27 -14.56
N GLU A 106 -7.47 -5.57 -14.77
CA GLU A 106 -7.31 -6.15 -16.10
C GLU A 106 -8.58 -6.03 -16.94
N GLY A 107 -9.77 -6.14 -16.33
CA GLY A 107 -11.05 -5.90 -16.98
C GLY A 107 -11.23 -4.46 -17.48
N HIS A 108 -10.58 -3.49 -16.85
CA HIS A 108 -10.60 -2.07 -17.24
C HIS A 108 -9.42 -1.67 -18.14
N ARG A 109 -8.64 -2.63 -18.67
CA ARG A 109 -7.46 -2.33 -19.49
C ARG A 109 -7.76 -1.43 -20.70
N ALA A 110 -8.95 -1.55 -21.29
CA ALA A 110 -9.37 -0.72 -22.42
C ALA A 110 -9.50 0.78 -22.06
N ASP A 111 -9.72 1.11 -20.79
CA ASP A 111 -9.91 2.48 -20.31
C ASP A 111 -8.61 3.20 -19.96
N TRP A 112 -7.52 2.46 -19.76
CA TRP A 112 -6.25 2.98 -19.21
C TRP A 112 -5.66 4.12 -20.02
N ALA A 113 -5.57 3.98 -21.34
CA ALA A 113 -5.00 5.00 -22.22
C ALA A 113 -5.83 6.30 -22.18
N LYS A 114 -7.16 6.17 -22.22
CA LYS A 114 -8.09 7.30 -22.15
C LYS A 114 -7.99 8.00 -20.79
N TRP A 115 -7.99 7.24 -19.70
CA TRP A 115 -7.88 7.77 -18.34
C TRP A 115 -6.54 8.48 -18.09
N THR A 116 -5.44 7.86 -18.53
CA THR A 116 -4.08 8.43 -18.46
C THR A 116 -4.00 9.76 -19.21
N SER A 117 -4.50 9.80 -20.45
CA SER A 117 -4.51 11.01 -21.28
C SER A 117 -5.37 12.12 -20.69
N ALA A 118 -6.60 11.79 -20.26
CA ALA A 118 -7.55 12.75 -19.68
C ALA A 118 -7.01 13.43 -18.41
N ASN A 119 -6.24 12.69 -17.61
CA ASN A 119 -5.65 13.18 -16.35
C ASN A 119 -4.19 13.69 -16.51
N LYS A 120 -3.64 13.68 -17.73
CA LYS A 120 -2.24 14.07 -18.03
C LYS A 120 -1.22 13.30 -17.17
N LEU A 121 -1.44 12.00 -17.04
CA LEU A 121 -0.60 11.11 -16.24
C LEU A 121 0.57 10.57 -17.06
N LYS A 122 1.57 10.06 -16.34
CA LYS A 122 2.72 9.37 -16.90
C LYS A 122 2.27 8.10 -17.62
N GLU A 123 2.53 8.04 -18.93
CA GLU A 123 2.26 6.87 -19.76
C GLU A 123 3.01 5.64 -19.26
N GLY A 124 2.39 4.46 -19.40
CA GLY A 124 3.01 3.18 -19.02
C GLY A 124 2.95 2.86 -17.52
N ALA A 125 2.45 3.75 -16.66
CA ALA A 125 2.38 3.50 -15.22
C ALA A 125 1.43 2.34 -14.88
N LEU A 126 0.27 2.27 -15.53
CA LEU A 126 -0.69 1.17 -15.37
C LEU A 126 -0.13 -0.13 -15.96
N GLU A 127 0.44 -0.07 -17.16
CA GLU A 127 0.99 -1.22 -17.87
C GLU A 127 2.23 -1.81 -17.19
N GLY A 128 3.05 -0.97 -16.58
CA GLY A 128 4.25 -1.37 -15.84
C GLY A 128 3.99 -1.82 -14.41
N THR A 129 2.76 -1.69 -13.92
CA THR A 129 2.37 -2.13 -12.58
C THR A 129 1.92 -3.59 -12.59
N SER A 130 2.48 -4.40 -11.70
CA SER A 130 2.07 -5.79 -11.54
C SER A 130 0.81 -5.90 -10.67
N TRP A 131 -0.34 -6.07 -11.32
CA TRP A 131 -1.63 -6.29 -10.64
C TRP A 131 -1.68 -7.62 -9.89
N LYS A 132 -0.98 -8.64 -10.42
CA LYS A 132 -0.77 -9.91 -9.71
C LYS A 132 -0.02 -9.70 -8.39
N PHE A 133 1.06 -8.92 -8.40
CA PHE A 133 1.80 -8.63 -7.17
C PHE A 133 0.93 -7.93 -6.13
N MET A 134 0.12 -6.95 -6.56
CA MET A 134 -0.84 -6.29 -5.67
C MET A 134 -1.83 -7.28 -5.06
N GLN A 135 -2.41 -8.16 -5.88
CA GLN A 135 -3.37 -9.17 -5.43
C GLN A 135 -2.72 -10.19 -4.48
N ASP A 136 -1.51 -10.64 -4.78
CA ASP A 136 -0.77 -11.59 -3.95
C ASP A 136 -0.48 -11.00 -2.56
N VAL A 137 -0.05 -9.73 -2.48
CA VAL A 137 0.28 -9.08 -1.20
C VAL A 137 -0.97 -8.73 -0.38
N ILE A 138 -2.02 -8.20 -1.02
CA ILE A 138 -3.32 -7.95 -0.35
C ILE A 138 -3.89 -9.27 0.19
N GLY A 139 -3.77 -10.35 -0.59
CA GLY A 139 -4.39 -11.64 -0.32
C GLY A 139 -3.68 -12.54 0.69
N ILE A 140 -2.54 -12.14 1.27
CA ILE A 140 -1.78 -13.01 2.19
C ILE A 140 -2.63 -13.29 3.46
N PRO A 141 -3.04 -14.56 3.70
CA PRO A 141 -4.07 -14.90 4.68
C PRO A 141 -3.51 -15.24 6.07
N PHE A 142 -2.25 -14.94 6.34
CA PHE A 142 -1.57 -15.29 7.59
C PHE A 142 -0.75 -14.12 8.14
N ARG A 143 -0.50 -14.19 9.46
CA ARG A 143 0.26 -13.21 10.23
C ARG A 143 1.71 -13.11 9.72
N ARG A 144 2.18 -11.89 9.47
CA ARG A 144 3.50 -11.60 8.86
C ARG A 144 4.16 -10.30 9.37
N ASP A 145 3.79 -9.84 10.56
CA ASP A 145 4.43 -8.72 11.23
C ASP A 145 5.86 -9.05 11.68
N TYR A 146 6.72 -8.04 11.64
CA TYR A 146 8.11 -8.14 12.10
C TYR A 146 8.29 -7.54 13.50
N ASP A 147 9.18 -8.14 14.28
CA ASP A 147 9.69 -7.53 15.51
C ASP A 147 10.80 -6.52 15.18
N ALA A 148 10.59 -5.26 15.53
CA ALA A 148 11.54 -4.16 15.34
C ALA A 148 12.31 -3.78 16.62
N SER A 149 12.25 -4.61 17.67
CA SER A 149 12.94 -4.34 18.94
C SER A 149 14.46 -4.15 18.77
N ALA A 150 15.08 -4.84 17.80
CA ALA A 150 16.50 -4.72 17.54
C ALA A 150 16.92 -3.34 16.98
N SER A 151 16.15 -2.75 16.06
CA SER A 151 16.43 -1.42 15.51
C SER A 151 16.09 -0.32 16.52
N ARG A 152 15.03 -0.51 17.31
CA ARG A 152 14.65 0.40 18.40
C ARG A 152 15.68 0.45 19.52
N SER A 153 16.20 -0.70 19.94
CA SER A 153 17.18 -0.75 21.06
C SER A 153 18.51 -0.05 20.76
N ILE A 154 18.81 0.21 19.48
CA ILE A 154 19.98 0.99 19.08
C ILE A 154 19.65 2.47 18.83
N GLY A 155 18.45 2.95 19.16
CA GLY A 155 18.06 4.36 19.07
C GLY A 155 17.32 4.77 17.78
N PHE A 156 16.99 3.83 16.88
CA PHE A 156 16.13 4.13 15.74
C PHE A 156 14.65 4.02 16.13
N GLU A 157 14.10 5.13 16.65
CA GLU A 157 12.76 5.18 17.26
C GLU A 157 11.71 5.90 16.38
N GLU A 158 12.03 6.23 15.12
CA GLU A 158 11.06 6.85 14.21
C GLU A 158 9.87 5.90 13.97
N MET A 159 8.65 6.43 14.16
CA MET A 159 7.40 5.71 13.96
C MET A 159 6.37 6.56 13.23
N ARG A 160 5.40 5.89 12.60
CA ARG A 160 4.30 6.45 11.82
C ARG A 160 2.98 5.76 12.14
N ALA A 161 1.91 6.50 11.93
CA ALA A 161 0.55 5.96 12.00
C ALA A 161 0.28 5.00 10.82
N HIS A 162 -0.68 4.10 10.99
CA HIS A 162 -0.91 2.93 10.13
C HIS A 162 -0.95 3.25 8.63
N ALA A 163 -1.74 4.23 8.19
CA ALA A 163 -1.85 4.59 6.78
C ALA A 163 -0.89 5.71 6.32
N GLN A 164 -0.14 6.34 7.23
CA GLN A 164 0.63 7.55 6.92
C GLN A 164 1.71 7.31 5.85
N GLY A 165 2.38 6.16 5.89
CA GLY A 165 3.37 5.78 4.88
C GLY A 165 2.78 5.67 3.47
N TYR A 166 1.51 5.24 3.35
CA TYR A 166 0.79 5.22 2.07
C TYR A 166 0.44 6.63 1.59
N TYR A 167 -0.05 7.49 2.48
CA TYR A 167 -0.42 8.87 2.14
C TYR A 167 0.76 9.64 1.56
N LEU A 168 1.92 9.56 2.21
CA LEU A 168 3.14 10.19 1.71
C LEU A 168 3.53 9.65 0.33
N ALA A 169 3.43 8.33 0.12
CA ALA A 169 3.69 7.74 -1.19
C ALA A 169 2.69 8.22 -2.25
N PHE A 170 1.41 8.31 -1.91
CA PHE A 170 0.37 8.80 -2.82
C PHE A 170 0.56 10.28 -3.17
N ASP A 171 0.92 11.12 -2.20
CA ASP A 171 1.24 12.53 -2.45
C ASP A 171 2.42 12.67 -3.42
N GLU A 172 3.48 11.90 -3.24
CA GLU A 172 4.61 11.87 -4.18
C GLU A 172 4.19 11.37 -5.56
N MET A 173 3.33 10.35 -5.63
CA MET A 173 2.79 9.86 -6.91
C MET A 173 1.92 10.91 -7.62
N ARG A 174 1.14 11.73 -6.89
CA ARG A 174 0.40 12.87 -7.45
C ARG A 174 1.35 13.93 -8.01
N ARG A 175 2.40 14.27 -7.26
CA ARG A 175 3.45 15.20 -7.71
C ARG A 175 4.14 14.70 -8.98
N ALA A 176 4.40 13.40 -9.04
CA ALA A 176 5.03 12.72 -10.18
C ALA A 176 4.05 12.40 -11.34
N LYS A 177 2.76 12.78 -11.22
CA LYS A 177 1.71 12.48 -12.21
C LYS A 177 1.55 10.99 -12.53
N ILE A 178 1.78 10.12 -11.56
CA ILE A 178 1.48 8.68 -11.66
C ILE A 178 -0.02 8.44 -11.40
N ILE A 179 -0.59 9.18 -10.45
CA ILE A 179 -2.03 9.26 -10.19
C ILE A 179 -2.50 10.72 -10.30
N PRO A 180 -3.82 10.97 -10.49
CA PRO A 180 -4.37 12.33 -10.59
C PRO A 180 -4.13 13.21 -9.35
#